data_AF-A0A0P0N3F8-F1
#
_entry.id   AF-A0A0P0N3F8-F1
#
_cell.length_a   1.000
_cell.length_b   1.000
_cell.length_c   1.000
_cell.angle_alpha   90.00
_cell.angle_beta   90.00
_cell.angle_gamma   90.00
#
_symmetry.space_group_name_H-M   'P 1'
#
loop_
_entity.id
_entity.type
_entity.pdbx_description
1 polymer ?
#
loop_
_entity_poly.entity_id
_entity_poly.type
_entity_poly.pdbx_seq_one_letter_code
_entity_poly.pdbx_strand_id
1 'polypeptide(L)'
;MNVDELHTCIFHGLERVSVAIRNTLQRRKNGVLWKTMEWQRSKRLIARVLSDCICKHTSCHVYFLDIHGGEPSTGLGDKDIDLVLECPTEINIERIETIAETLVLDILKTVLGDNPYRILGVPNIVELHLSNEYLFKKYLKAGPPYAFRIC
;
A
#
# COMPACT_ATOMS: atom_id res chain seq x y z
N MET A 1 15.65 -8.35 11.45
CA MET A 1 14.44 -7.50 11.56
C MET A 1 13.73 -7.85 12.86
N ASN A 2 13.49 -6.87 13.73
CA ASN A 2 12.62 -7.04 14.89
C ASN A 2 11.18 -6.77 14.45
N VAL A 3 10.31 -7.78 14.57
CA VAL A 3 8.94 -7.72 14.04
C VAL A 3 8.07 -6.77 14.84
N ASP A 4 8.28 -6.71 16.16
CA ASP A 4 7.51 -5.84 17.04
C ASP A 4 7.81 -4.37 16.73
N GLU A 5 9.06 -4.05 16.42
CA GLU A 5 9.45 -2.70 16.00
C GLU A 5 8.83 -2.29 14.66
N LEU A 6 8.80 -3.20 13.69
CA LEU A 6 8.15 -2.94 12.39
C LEU A 6 6.65 -2.71 12.57
N HIS A 7 5.98 -3.57 13.35
CA HIS A 7 4.56 -3.43 13.68
C HIS A 7 4.29 -2.07 14.33
N THR A 8 5.04 -1.71 15.39
CA THR A 8 4.91 -0.42 16.08
C THR A 8 5.18 0.77 15.15
N CYS A 9 6.16 0.66 14.24
CA CYS A 9 6.42 1.70 13.26
C CYS A 9 5.22 1.91 12.34
N ILE A 10 4.71 0.84 11.74
CA ILE A 10 3.57 0.90 10.80
C ILE A 10 2.35 1.44 11.52
N PHE A 11 2.03 0.90 12.70
CA PHE A 11 0.87 1.34 13.50
C PHE A 11 0.89 2.86 13.73
N HIS A 12 1.96 3.39 14.32
CA HIS A 12 2.07 4.83 14.58
C HIS A 12 2.16 5.66 13.31
N GLY A 13 2.80 5.13 12.26
CA GLY A 13 2.83 5.78 10.95
C GLY A 13 1.43 5.96 10.37
N LEU A 14 0.62 4.91 10.45
CA LEU A 14 -0.73 4.94 9.92
C LEU A 14 -1.67 5.78 10.81
N GLU A 15 -1.51 5.78 12.14
CA GLU A 15 -2.23 6.69 13.03
C GLU A 15 -2.03 8.15 12.62
N ARG A 16 -0.80 8.56 12.30
CA ARG A 16 -0.48 9.94 11.87
C ARG A 16 -1.19 10.34 10.58
N VAL A 17 -1.39 9.40 9.64
CA VAL A 17 -2.06 9.68 8.36
C VAL A 17 -3.55 9.35 8.38
N SER A 18 -4.06 8.70 9.43
CA SER A 18 -5.44 8.22 9.53
C SER A 18 -6.49 9.31 9.34
N VAL A 19 -6.26 10.51 9.91
CA VAL A 19 -7.14 11.67 9.74
C VAL A 19 -7.13 12.18 8.30
N ALA A 20 -5.98 12.19 7.65
CA ALA A 20 -5.86 12.61 6.25
C ALA A 20 -6.55 11.62 5.31
N ILE A 21 -6.36 10.31 5.54
CA ILE A 21 -7.07 9.23 4.84
C ILE A 21 -8.57 9.42 5.06
N ARG A 22 -9.03 9.46 6.30
CA ARG A 22 -10.44 9.68 6.65
C ARG A 22 -11.01 10.90 5.95
N ASN A 23 -10.35 12.06 5.99
CA ASN A 23 -10.84 13.28 5.33
C ASN A 23 -10.87 13.19 3.81
N THR A 24 -9.92 12.47 3.21
CA THR A 24 -9.88 12.24 1.75
C THR A 24 -11.03 11.34 1.32
N LEU A 25 -11.36 10.35 2.16
CA LEU A 25 -12.29 9.26 1.86
C LEU A 25 -13.74 9.52 2.33
N GLN A 26 -13.94 10.25 3.44
CA GLN A 26 -15.26 10.58 4.00
C GLN A 26 -16.04 11.62 3.19
N ARG A 27 -15.41 12.30 2.22
CA ARG A 27 -16.07 13.32 1.39
C ARG A 27 -17.23 12.80 0.53
N ARG A 28 -17.61 11.52 0.62
CA ARG A 28 -18.88 10.99 0.08
C ARG A 28 -19.52 9.94 0.98
N LYS A 29 -20.65 10.32 1.59
CA LYS A 29 -21.71 9.41 2.07
C LYS A 29 -22.78 9.14 0.98
N ASN A 30 -22.67 9.82 -0.18
CA ASN A 30 -23.70 9.83 -1.24
C ASN A 30 -23.17 9.28 -2.57
N GLY A 31 -23.14 7.94 -2.70
CA GLY A 31 -23.66 7.25 -3.88
C GLY A 31 -22.90 7.28 -5.21
N VAL A 32 -21.64 7.70 -5.30
CA VAL A 32 -20.88 7.57 -6.56
C VAL A 32 -19.50 7.04 -6.27
N LEU A 33 -19.21 5.88 -6.88
CA LEU A 33 -17.89 5.27 -7.09
C LEU A 33 -16.80 6.33 -6.91
N TRP A 34 -15.92 6.06 -5.96
CA TRP A 34 -14.83 6.94 -5.58
C TRP A 34 -14.19 7.43 -6.87
N LYS A 35 -14.01 8.74 -7.02
CA LYS A 35 -13.20 9.23 -8.14
C LYS A 35 -11.79 8.81 -7.75
N THR A 36 -11.48 7.53 -7.95
CA THR A 36 -10.18 6.92 -8.21
C THR A 36 -9.00 7.73 -7.70
N MET A 37 -8.75 8.95 -8.19
CA MET A 37 -7.93 9.99 -7.53
C MET A 37 -7.93 10.05 -5.98
N GLU A 38 -9.08 10.04 -5.28
CA GLU A 38 -9.11 10.10 -3.80
C GLU A 38 -8.56 8.82 -3.17
N TRP A 39 -8.92 7.67 -3.73
CA TRP A 39 -8.36 6.39 -3.32
C TRP A 39 -6.87 6.32 -3.63
N GLN A 40 -6.46 6.69 -4.85
CA GLN A 40 -5.06 6.76 -5.27
C GLN A 40 -4.24 7.63 -4.31
N ARG A 41 -4.79 8.76 -3.86
CA ARG A 41 -4.14 9.63 -2.87
C ARG A 41 -3.97 8.93 -1.52
N SER A 42 -4.99 8.24 -1.03
CA SER A 42 -4.91 7.47 0.22
C SER A 42 -3.95 6.30 0.12
N LYS A 43 -3.94 5.58 -1.01
CA LYS A 43 -2.95 4.52 -1.30
C LYS A 43 -1.54 5.05 -1.20
N ARG A 44 -1.23 6.18 -1.84
CA ARG A 44 0.11 6.78 -1.78
C ARG A 44 0.53 7.17 -0.36
N LEU A 45 -0.40 7.64 0.49
CA LEU A 45 -0.12 7.92 1.90
C LEU A 45 0.22 6.64 2.67
N ILE A 46 -0.60 5.59 2.49
CA ILE A 46 -0.38 4.29 3.13
C ILE A 46 0.92 3.66 2.64
N ALA A 47 1.11 3.57 1.32
CA ALA A 47 2.31 3.05 0.67
C ALA A 47 3.59 3.71 1.19
N ARG A 48 3.57 5.04 1.37
CA ARG A 48 4.70 5.77 1.92
C ARG A 48 4.99 5.39 3.37
N VAL A 49 3.97 5.31 4.22
CA VAL A 49 4.14 4.85 5.62
C VAL A 49 4.73 3.45 5.67
N LEU A 50 4.16 2.52 4.90
CA LEU A 50 4.64 1.14 4.84
C LEU A 50 6.09 1.09 4.37
N SER A 51 6.42 1.80 3.28
CA SER A 51 7.77 1.84 2.72
C SER A 51 8.79 2.43 3.70
N ASP A 52 8.47 3.56 4.34
CA ASP A 52 9.36 4.22 5.31
C ASP A 52 9.68 3.27 6.47
N CYS A 53 8.68 2.54 6.98
CA CYS A 53 8.87 1.58 8.07
C CYS A 53 9.62 0.31 7.63
N ILE A 54 9.31 -0.23 6.45
CA ILE A 54 10.03 -1.38 5.90
C ILE A 54 11.49 -1.01 5.70
N CYS A 55 11.81 0.11 5.05
CA CYS A 55 13.20 0.55 4.83
C CYS A 55 13.95 0.90 6.11
N LYS A 56 13.25 1.30 7.18
CA LYS A 56 13.88 1.59 8.47
C LYS A 56 14.27 0.31 9.21
N HIS A 57 13.46 -0.74 9.12
CA HIS A 57 13.63 -1.98 9.89
C HIS A 57 14.18 -3.15 9.06
N THR A 58 14.37 -2.94 7.76
CA THR A 58 15.00 -3.86 6.81
C THR A 58 16.06 -3.10 6.00
N SER A 59 16.99 -3.82 5.38
CA SER A 59 17.95 -3.22 4.45
C SER A 59 17.41 -3.15 3.01
N CYS A 60 16.09 -3.25 2.83
CA CYS A 60 15.46 -3.31 1.51
C CYS A 60 15.27 -1.91 0.93
N HIS A 61 15.31 -1.83 -0.39
CA HIS A 61 14.71 -0.74 -1.15
C HIS A 61 13.26 -1.09 -1.47
N VAL A 62 12.38 -0.09 -1.39
CA VAL A 62 10.95 -0.25 -1.59
C VAL A 62 10.49 0.65 -2.73
N TYR A 63 9.85 0.03 -3.70
CA TYR A 63 9.26 0.69 -4.85
C TYR A 63 7.74 0.61 -4.73
N PHE A 64 7.07 1.75 -4.88
CA PHE A 64 5.61 1.77 -5.03
C PHE A 64 5.26 1.58 -6.50
N LEU A 65 4.36 0.63 -6.77
CA LEU A 65 3.81 0.44 -8.11
C LEU A 65 2.52 1.24 -8.23
N ASP A 66 2.52 2.16 -9.20
CA ASP A 66 1.34 2.88 -9.64
C ASP A 66 1.09 2.47 -11.08
N ILE A 67 0.61 1.24 -11.28
CA ILE A 67 0.48 0.60 -12.61
C ILE A 67 -0.42 1.44 -13.54
N HIS A 68 -1.32 2.24 -12.97
CA HIS A 68 -2.20 3.14 -13.70
C HIS A 68 -1.71 4.60 -13.72
N GLY A 69 -0.51 4.90 -13.21
CA GLY A 69 0.08 6.23 -13.26
C GLY A 69 -0.71 7.31 -12.52
N GLY A 70 -1.50 6.92 -11.52
CA GLY A 70 -2.45 7.78 -10.81
C GLY A 70 -3.76 8.00 -11.55
N GLU A 71 -3.98 7.36 -12.70
CA GLU A 71 -5.26 7.42 -13.41
C GLU A 71 -6.30 6.46 -12.80
N PRO A 72 -7.58 6.85 -12.85
CA PRO A 72 -8.69 5.95 -12.63
C PRO A 72 -8.69 4.67 -13.46
N SER A 73 -8.70 3.49 -12.84
CA SER A 73 -8.96 2.23 -13.54
C SER A 73 -10.16 1.48 -12.95
N THR A 74 -10.92 0.83 -13.82
CA THR A 74 -12.05 -0.03 -13.43
C THR A 74 -11.66 -1.51 -13.36
N GLY A 75 -10.39 -1.84 -13.57
CA GLY A 75 -9.87 -3.21 -13.57
C GLY A 75 -9.53 -3.78 -12.18
N LEU A 76 -9.32 -5.10 -12.14
CA LEU A 76 -8.64 -5.79 -11.03
C LEU A 76 -7.19 -5.26 -10.94
N GLY A 77 -6.71 -4.92 -9.74
CA GLY A 77 -5.35 -4.38 -9.51
C GLY A 77 -5.23 -2.85 -9.46
N ASP A 78 -6.34 -2.09 -9.53
CA ASP A 78 -6.27 -0.62 -9.34
C ASP A 78 -6.38 -0.18 -7.88
N LYS A 79 -6.72 -1.10 -6.98
CA LYS A 79 -7.25 -0.73 -5.66
C LYS A 79 -6.48 -1.31 -4.49
N ASP A 80 -5.68 -2.33 -4.72
CA ASP A 80 -4.59 -2.78 -3.87
C ASP A 80 -3.43 -1.76 -3.87
N ILE A 81 -2.58 -1.94 -2.86
CA ILE A 81 -1.37 -1.19 -2.60
C ILE A 81 -0.20 -2.14 -2.86
N ASP A 82 0.34 -2.07 -4.07
CA ASP A 82 1.48 -2.86 -4.49
C ASP A 82 2.81 -2.20 -4.12
N LEU A 83 3.64 -2.93 -3.38
CA LEU A 83 5.02 -2.56 -3.09
C LEU A 83 5.97 -3.65 -3.55
N VAL A 84 7.06 -3.27 -4.20
CA VAL A 84 8.14 -4.18 -4.58
C VAL A 84 9.34 -3.95 -3.69
N LEU A 85 9.86 -5.02 -3.11
CA LEU A 85 11.00 -5.02 -2.21
C LEU A 85 12.23 -5.56 -2.94
N GLU A 86 13.30 -4.78 -2.95
CA GLU A 86 14.63 -5.20 -3.37
C GLU A 86 15.52 -5.31 -2.13
N CYS A 87 15.74 -6.53 -1.66
CA CYS A 87 16.44 -6.79 -0.41
C CYS A 87 17.81 -7.44 -0.66
N PRO A 88 18.88 -6.99 0.03
CA PRO A 88 20.21 -7.62 -0.07
C PRO A 88 20.28 -8.98 0.65
N THR A 89 19.32 -9.27 1.51
CA THR A 89 19.20 -10.51 2.28
C THR A 89 17.79 -11.07 2.14
N GLU A 90 17.66 -12.38 2.29
CA GLU A 90 16.36 -13.03 2.33
C GLU A 90 15.52 -12.52 3.51
N ILE A 91 14.27 -12.19 3.23
CA ILE A 91 13.29 -11.72 4.21
C ILE A 91 12.03 -12.58 4.09
N ASN A 92 11.30 -12.73 5.20
CA ASN A 92 9.98 -13.35 5.17
C ASN A 92 8.96 -12.28 4.75
N ILE A 93 8.71 -12.19 3.43
CA ILE A 93 7.81 -11.19 2.84
C ILE A 93 6.35 -11.39 3.27
N GLU A 94 5.88 -12.65 3.33
CA GLU A 94 4.52 -13.01 3.75
C GLU A 94 4.20 -12.48 5.17
N ARG A 95 5.19 -12.55 6.07
CA ARG A 95 5.04 -12.01 7.42
C ARG A 95 4.92 -10.50 7.44
N ILE A 96 5.69 -9.79 6.61
CA ILE A 96 5.62 -8.33 6.49
C ILE A 96 4.27 -7.92 5.88
N GLU A 97 3.84 -8.62 4.84
CA GLU A 97 2.56 -8.40 4.18
C GLU A 97 1.40 -8.59 5.16
N THR A 98 1.40 -9.69 5.92
CA THR A 98 0.35 -9.97 6.93
C THR A 98 0.21 -8.84 7.96
N ILE A 99 1.34 -8.29 8.42
CA ILE A 99 1.36 -7.18 9.38
C ILE A 99 0.81 -5.90 8.73
N ALA A 100 1.28 -5.58 7.52
CA ALA A 100 0.84 -4.41 6.79
C ALA A 100 -0.66 -4.48 6.46
N GLU A 101 -1.11 -5.61 5.95
CA GLU A 101 -2.51 -5.90 5.61
C GLU A 101 -3.42 -5.73 6.83
N THR A 102 -3.06 -6.33 7.96
CA THR A 102 -3.86 -6.27 9.20
C THR A 102 -4.02 -4.82 9.68
N LEU A 103 -2.91 -4.07 9.75
CA LEU A 103 -2.92 -2.70 10.26
C LEU A 103 -3.60 -1.71 9.32
N VAL A 104 -3.44 -1.90 8.00
CA VAL A 104 -4.14 -1.08 6.99
C VAL A 104 -5.63 -1.38 7.01
N LEU A 105 -6.01 -2.66 7.10
CA LEU A 105 -7.41 -3.09 7.18
C LEU A 105 -8.12 -2.43 8.36
N ASP A 106 -7.50 -2.41 9.54
CA ASP A 106 -8.11 -1.83 10.74
C ASP A 106 -8.42 -0.33 10.57
N ILE A 107 -7.51 0.42 9.96
CA ILE A 107 -7.74 1.85 9.70
C ILE A 107 -8.82 2.04 8.65
N LEU A 108 -8.79 1.24 7.59
CA LEU A 108 -9.81 1.31 6.55
C LEU A 108 -11.20 0.93 7.07
N LYS A 109 -11.32 0.01 8.03
CA LYS A 109 -12.60 -0.29 8.68
C LYS A 109 -13.21 0.94 9.35
N THR A 110 -12.40 1.82 9.94
CA THR A 110 -12.90 3.07 10.55
C THR A 110 -13.46 4.09 9.55
N VAL A 111 -13.20 3.90 8.26
CA VAL A 111 -13.56 4.86 7.19
C VAL A 111 -14.55 4.24 6.20
N LEU A 112 -14.33 2.99 5.82
CA LEU A 112 -15.08 2.21 4.84
C LEU A 112 -16.17 1.35 5.49
N GLY A 113 -16.08 1.06 6.79
CA GLY A 113 -16.96 0.13 7.49
C GLY A 113 -16.40 -1.29 7.52
N ASP A 114 -17.23 -2.25 7.96
CA ASP A 114 -16.77 -3.55 8.44
C ASP A 114 -16.08 -4.45 7.38
N ASN A 115 -16.32 -4.20 6.10
CA ASN A 115 -15.75 -5.00 5.01
C ASN A 115 -15.11 -4.13 3.89
N PRO A 116 -13.89 -3.60 4.13
CA PRO A 116 -13.12 -2.86 3.13
C PRO A 116 -12.86 -3.65 1.84
N TYR A 117 -12.61 -4.97 1.92
CA TYR A 117 -12.38 -5.83 0.76
C TYR A 117 -13.53 -5.78 -0.24
N ARG A 118 -14.78 -5.86 0.24
CA ARG A 118 -15.96 -5.79 -0.62
C ARG A 118 -16.14 -4.42 -1.26
N ILE A 119 -15.80 -3.36 -0.54
CA ILE A 119 -15.97 -1.98 -1.02
C ILE A 119 -14.93 -1.65 -2.10
N LEU A 120 -13.69 -2.06 -1.85
CA LEU A 120 -12.61 -1.92 -2.80
C LEU A 120 -12.78 -2.95 -3.94
N GLY A 121 -13.33 -4.12 -3.69
CA GLY A 121 -13.45 -5.19 -4.69
C GLY A 121 -12.09 -5.82 -5.00
N VAL A 122 -11.28 -6.05 -3.97
CA VAL A 122 -9.94 -6.64 -4.05
C VAL A 122 -9.84 -7.85 -3.11
N PRO A 123 -9.05 -8.88 -3.46
CA PRO A 123 -8.80 -10.01 -2.58
C PRO A 123 -7.91 -9.62 -1.39
N ASN A 124 -6.90 -8.78 -1.64
CA ASN A 124 -5.94 -8.25 -0.68
C ASN A 124 -5.88 -6.73 -0.81
N ILE A 125 -5.59 -5.99 0.27
CA ILE A 125 -5.48 -4.52 0.22
C ILE A 125 -4.02 -4.10 0.01
N VAL A 126 -3.08 -4.83 0.60
CA VAL A 126 -1.65 -4.65 0.48
C VAL A 126 -1.06 -5.92 -0.14
N GLU A 127 -0.25 -5.73 -1.17
CA GLU A 127 0.51 -6.83 -1.79
C GLU A 127 1.99 -6.45 -1.82
N LEU A 128 2.83 -7.32 -1.29
CA LEU A 128 4.28 -7.16 -1.27
C LEU A 128 4.92 -8.18 -2.19
N HIS A 129 5.75 -7.69 -3.11
CA HIS A 129 6.41 -8.52 -4.11
C HIS A 129 7.92 -8.41 -4.01
N LEU A 130 8.66 -9.44 -4.42
CA LEU A 130 10.12 -9.37 -4.53
C LEU A 130 10.55 -8.90 -5.91
N SER A 131 11.60 -8.06 -5.97
CA SER A 131 12.13 -7.52 -7.23
C SER A 131 12.68 -8.59 -8.19
N ASN A 132 12.94 -9.80 -7.71
CA ASN A 132 13.44 -10.92 -8.50
C ASN A 132 12.35 -11.59 -9.35
N GLU A 133 11.07 -11.34 -9.07
CA GLU A 133 9.93 -11.85 -9.82
C GLU A 133 9.85 -11.25 -11.23
N TYR A 134 9.53 -12.09 -12.22
CA TYR A 134 9.60 -11.73 -13.63
C TYR A 134 8.69 -10.55 -14.01
N LEU A 135 7.48 -10.50 -13.43
CA LEU A 135 6.50 -9.46 -13.73
C LEU A 135 6.97 -8.07 -13.29
N PHE A 136 7.58 -7.98 -12.10
CA PHE A 136 7.97 -6.70 -11.50
C PHE A 136 9.27 -6.13 -12.06
N LYS A 137 10.18 -6.98 -12.57
CA LYS A 137 11.38 -6.53 -13.30
C LYS A 137 11.03 -5.62 -14.48
N LYS A 138 9.91 -5.86 -15.17
CA LYS A 138 9.50 -5.02 -16.31
C LYS A 138 9.11 -3.62 -15.86
N TYR A 139 8.32 -3.50 -14.78
CA TYR A 139 7.88 -2.21 -14.25
C TYR A 139 9.03 -1.43 -13.61
N LEU A 140 9.90 -2.09 -12.85
CA LEU A 140 11.09 -1.46 -12.28
C LEU A 140 12.02 -0.91 -13.38
N LYS A 141 12.20 -1.62 -14.48
CA LYS A 141 12.97 -1.15 -15.64
C LYS A 141 12.30 0.02 -16.37
N ALA A 142 10.97 0.00 -16.49
CA ALA A 142 10.22 1.10 -17.10
C ALA A 142 10.31 2.38 -16.27
N GLY A 143 10.39 2.26 -14.94
CA GLY A 143 10.51 3.40 -14.03
C GLY A 143 9.23 4.24 -13.98
N PRO A 144 9.32 5.53 -13.63
CA PRO A 144 8.18 6.44 -13.57
C PRO A 144 7.41 6.52 -14.91
N PRO A 145 6.06 6.61 -14.89
CA PRO A 145 5.20 6.75 -13.71
C PRO A 145 4.76 5.43 -13.06
N TYR A 146 5.28 4.28 -13.52
CA TYR A 146 4.75 2.97 -13.13
C TYR A 146 5.39 2.41 -11.85
N ALA A 147 6.65 2.74 -11.62
CA ALA A 147 7.38 2.36 -10.43
C ALA A 147 8.18 3.54 -9.90
N PHE A 148 8.03 3.84 -8.61
CA PHE A 148 8.77 4.89 -7.93
C PHE A 148 9.51 4.32 -6.74
N ARG A 149 10.83 4.51 -6.73
CA ARG A 149 11.63 4.21 -5.54
C ARG A 149 11.27 5.22 -4.44
N ILE A 150 10.77 4.72 -3.31
CA ILE A 150 10.50 5.54 -2.13
C ILE A 150 11.76 5.62 -1.26
N CYS A 151 12.42 4.47 -1.11
CA CYS A 151 13.70 4.23 -0.48
C CYS A 151 14.34 3.03 -1.20
#